data_AF-A0A1Q3HFI2-F1
#
_entry.id   AF-A0A1Q3HFI2-F1
#
_cell.length_a   1.000
_cell.length_b   1.000
_cell.length_c   1.000
_cell.angle_alpha   90.00
_cell.angle_beta   90.00
_cell.angle_gamma   90.00
#
_symmetry.space_group_name_H-M   'P 1'
#
loop_
_entity.id
_entity.type
_entity.pdbx_description
1 polymer ?
#
loop_
_entity_poly.entity_id
_entity_poly.type
_entity_poly.pdbx_seq_one_letter_code
_entity_poly.pdbx_strand_id
1 'polypeptide(L)'
;MKPASAARQPSPLPLRVLHGLVFGGFTAMCLAAGWPELEHLVRTQFQPFHPGPPPRPELLLPMLAALVGMAAVLVQHLRGRTVRLAWSLLILGALVLTLWGQREGLVAGRTADSANVKILEVARKLHEGTVNALRSQGAVSEDVGTWQSALEQVSHEEPSPVRTRSFEPLPFRIRKIESPEALPPDAPPGTLLLYVMPGGFAYALHPVGLSPTGEPWPLRAPDGAALVFHGAVNP
;
A
#
# COMPACT_ATOMS: atom_id res chain seq x y z
N MET A 1 2.31 37.74 -55.95
CA MET A 1 3.29 36.65 -55.73
C MET A 1 3.31 36.33 -54.24
N LYS A 2 2.86 35.14 -53.82
CA LYS A 2 3.02 34.67 -52.44
C LYS A 2 4.49 34.23 -52.28
N PRO A 3 5.23 34.69 -51.27
CA PRO A 3 6.56 34.14 -51.03
C PRO A 3 6.40 32.65 -50.70
N ALA A 4 7.14 31.81 -51.42
CA ALA A 4 7.24 30.39 -51.16
C ALA A 4 7.69 30.19 -49.71
N SER A 5 6.91 29.41 -48.96
CA SER A 5 7.28 28.94 -47.63
C SER A 5 8.66 28.29 -47.74
N ALA A 6 9.67 28.90 -47.11
CA ALA A 6 10.99 28.32 -46.99
C ALA A 6 10.84 26.90 -46.45
N ALA A 7 11.22 25.91 -47.27
CA ALA A 7 11.23 24.52 -46.88
C ALA A 7 12.06 24.39 -45.60
N ARG A 8 11.38 24.10 -44.49
CA ARG A 8 12.01 23.97 -43.16
C ARG A 8 12.98 22.80 -43.23
N GLN A 9 14.28 23.08 -43.38
CA GLN A 9 15.29 22.04 -43.46
C GLN A 9 15.25 21.18 -42.18
N PRO A 10 15.29 19.85 -42.30
CA PRO A 10 15.31 18.98 -41.14
C PRO A 10 16.56 19.23 -40.30
N SER A 11 16.42 19.14 -38.98
CA SER A 11 17.56 19.32 -38.08
C SER A 11 18.67 18.28 -38.34
N PRO A 12 19.95 18.64 -38.17
CA PRO A 12 21.06 17.73 -38.41
C PRO A 12 20.99 16.53 -37.45
N LEU A 13 21.42 15.37 -37.93
CA LEU A 13 21.30 14.09 -37.23
C LEU A 13 21.91 14.10 -35.80
N PRO A 14 23.11 14.69 -35.58
CA PRO A 14 23.68 14.78 -34.22
C PRO A 14 22.77 15.52 -33.22
N LEU A 15 22.12 16.62 -33.64
CA LEU A 15 21.20 17.35 -32.77
C LEU A 15 19.95 16.54 -32.46
N ARG A 16 19.46 15.74 -33.42
CA ARG A 16 18.32 14.84 -33.20
C ARG A 16 18.66 13.71 -32.21
N VAL A 17 19.87 13.17 -32.28
CA VAL A 17 20.36 12.16 -31.34
C VAL A 17 20.50 12.76 -29.94
N LEU A 18 21.16 13.93 -29.81
CA LEU A 18 21.31 14.63 -28.54
C LEU A 18 19.94 14.93 -27.90
N HIS A 19 18.99 15.42 -28.69
CA HIS A 19 17.62 15.66 -28.24
C HIS A 19 16.98 14.36 -27.71
N GLY A 20 17.09 13.26 -28.46
CA GLY A 20 16.59 11.96 -28.04
C GLY A 20 17.19 11.48 -26.71
N LEU A 21 18.50 11.67 -26.52
CA LEU A 21 19.19 11.29 -25.28
C LEU A 21 18.72 12.12 -24.08
N VAL A 22 18.62 13.45 -24.22
CA VAL A 22 18.20 14.35 -23.13
C VAL A 22 16.75 14.04 -22.71
N PHE A 23 15.82 13.98 -23.66
CA PHE A 23 14.42 13.71 -23.35
C PHE A 23 14.18 12.25 -22.96
N GLY A 24 15.01 11.32 -23.44
CA GLY A 24 15.07 9.95 -22.95
C GLY A 24 15.47 9.88 -21.48
N GLY A 25 16.48 10.65 -21.07
CA GLY A 25 16.89 10.78 -19.66
C GLY A 25 15.78 11.32 -18.77
N PHE A 26 15.09 12.38 -19.19
CA PHE A 26 13.94 12.92 -18.45
C PHE A 26 12.78 11.92 -18.34
N THR A 27 12.53 11.17 -19.42
CA THR A 27 11.51 10.11 -19.41
C THR A 27 11.89 8.99 -18.44
N ALA A 28 13.17 8.59 -18.42
CA ALA A 28 13.67 7.58 -17.49
C ALA A 28 13.52 8.01 -16.02
N MET A 29 13.74 9.30 -15.70
CA MET A 29 13.47 9.84 -14.36
C MET A 29 12.00 9.75 -13.98
N CYS A 30 11.09 10.11 -14.90
CA CYS A 30 9.63 9.99 -14.66
C CYS A 30 9.22 8.54 -14.45
N LEU A 31 9.80 7.61 -15.21
CA LEU A 31 9.56 6.17 -15.05
C LEU A 31 10.04 5.66 -13.71
N ALA A 32 11.28 5.98 -13.31
CA ALA A 32 11.82 5.56 -12.03
C ALA A 32 10.96 6.05 -10.85
N ALA A 33 10.43 7.27 -10.93
CA ALA A 33 9.56 7.85 -9.91
C ALA A 33 8.14 7.25 -9.90
N GLY A 34 7.55 6.99 -11.07
CA GLY A 34 6.19 6.45 -11.20
C GLY A 34 6.09 4.92 -11.09
N TRP A 35 7.21 4.20 -11.27
CA TRP A 35 7.25 2.74 -11.28
C TRP A 35 6.66 2.09 -10.03
N PRO A 36 6.99 2.52 -8.80
CA PRO A 36 6.41 1.92 -7.59
C PRO A 36 4.89 2.10 -7.51
N GLU A 37 4.36 3.21 -8.03
CA GLU A 37 2.91 3.48 -8.04
C GLU A 37 2.21 2.58 -9.07
N LEU A 38 2.84 2.32 -10.22
CA LEU A 38 2.33 1.40 -11.24
C LEU A 38 2.35 -0.04 -10.73
N GLU A 39 3.46 -0.47 -10.14
CA GLU A 39 3.58 -1.80 -9.54
C GLU A 39 2.52 -2.00 -8.45
N HIS A 40 2.32 -0.99 -7.60
CA HIS A 40 1.27 -1.01 -6.59
C HIS A 40 -0.12 -1.13 -7.25
N LEU A 41 -0.44 -0.29 -8.23
CA LEU A 41 -1.71 -0.31 -8.94
C LEU A 41 -2.00 -1.68 -9.59
N VAL A 42 -1.00 -2.28 -10.24
CA VAL A 42 -1.11 -3.61 -10.85
C VAL A 42 -1.34 -4.66 -9.77
N ARG A 43 -0.53 -4.63 -8.71
CA ARG A 43 -0.62 -5.58 -7.59
C ARG A 43 -2.01 -5.54 -6.94
N THR A 44 -2.58 -4.36 -6.68
CA THR A 44 -3.90 -4.25 -6.06
C THR A 44 -5.04 -4.78 -6.94
N GLN A 45 -4.84 -4.96 -8.26
CA GLN A 45 -5.84 -5.62 -9.11
C GLN A 45 -5.93 -7.13 -8.89
N PHE A 46 -4.88 -7.75 -8.39
CA PHE A 46 -4.79 -9.21 -8.24
C PHE A 46 -4.89 -9.66 -6.78
N GLN A 47 -4.82 -8.73 -5.83
CA GLN A 47 -4.88 -9.03 -4.40
C GLN A 47 -6.26 -8.67 -3.83
N PRO A 48 -6.90 -9.52 -3.01
CA PRO A 48 -8.17 -9.19 -2.38
C PRO A 48 -8.01 -8.06 -1.35
N PHE A 49 -6.85 -8.03 -0.67
CA PHE A 49 -6.47 -7.01 0.29
C PHE A 49 -5.03 -6.54 0.04
N HIS A 50 -4.74 -5.29 0.36
CA HIS A 50 -3.40 -4.73 0.19
C HIS A 50 -3.07 -3.70 1.27
N PRO A 51 -1.77 -3.48 1.56
CA PRO A 51 -1.33 -2.49 2.52
C PRO A 51 -1.10 -1.13 1.86
N GLY A 52 -1.32 -0.05 2.62
CA GLY A 52 -0.96 1.31 2.24
C GLY A 52 -2.04 2.08 1.45
N PRO A 53 -1.82 3.38 1.21
CA PRO A 53 -2.79 4.28 0.58
C PRO A 53 -2.86 4.10 -0.95
N PRO A 54 -3.89 4.67 -1.61
CA PRO A 54 -4.01 4.64 -3.06
C PRO A 54 -2.77 5.16 -3.80
N PRO A 55 -2.57 4.71 -5.06
CA PRO A 55 -1.46 5.16 -5.86
C PRO A 55 -1.59 6.66 -6.17
N ARG A 56 -0.45 7.35 -6.19
CA ARG A 56 -0.38 8.81 -6.35
C ARG A 56 -0.58 9.22 -7.82
N PRO A 57 -1.72 9.85 -8.19
CA PRO A 57 -1.95 10.27 -9.58
C PRO A 57 -0.92 11.28 -10.06
N GLU A 58 -0.38 12.11 -9.17
CA GLU A 58 0.68 13.09 -9.43
C GLU A 58 2.01 12.47 -9.87
N LEU A 59 2.23 11.17 -9.69
CA LEU A 59 3.40 10.45 -10.22
C LEU A 59 3.05 9.57 -11.43
N LEU A 60 1.85 8.98 -11.44
CA LEU A 60 1.38 8.14 -12.54
C LEU A 60 1.10 8.94 -13.82
N LEU A 61 0.38 10.06 -13.72
CA LEU A 61 -0.02 10.85 -14.89
C LEU A 61 1.21 11.45 -15.61
N PRO A 62 2.21 12.03 -14.91
CA PRO A 62 3.43 12.49 -15.55
C PRO A 62 4.24 11.36 -16.19
N MET A 63 4.34 10.20 -15.54
CA MET A 63 5.01 9.03 -16.13
C MET A 63 4.36 8.63 -17.46
N LEU A 64 3.03 8.55 -17.51
CA LEU A 64 2.29 8.24 -18.74
C LEU A 64 2.47 9.33 -19.80
N ALA A 65 2.42 10.61 -19.42
CA ALA A 65 2.64 11.74 -20.33
C ALA A 65 4.07 11.72 -20.93
N ALA A 66 5.09 11.42 -20.11
CA ALA A 66 6.47 11.29 -20.55
C ALA A 66 6.64 10.12 -21.53
N LEU A 67 6.02 8.96 -21.25
CA LEU A 67 6.01 7.80 -22.16
C LEU A 67 5.39 8.14 -23.53
N VAL A 68 4.22 8.78 -23.53
CA VAL A 68 3.54 9.20 -24.76
C VAL A 68 4.38 10.21 -25.52
N GLY A 69 4.95 11.20 -24.82
CA GLY A 69 5.85 12.18 -25.41
C GLY A 69 7.07 11.53 -26.05
N MET A 70 7.73 10.62 -25.34
CA MET A 70 8.94 9.94 -25.83
C MET A 70 8.63 9.02 -27.02
N ALA A 71 7.51 8.28 -26.98
CA ALA A 71 7.07 7.46 -28.11
C ALA A 71 6.85 8.33 -29.36
N ALA A 72 6.22 9.49 -29.21
CA ALA A 72 6.02 10.42 -30.33
C ALA A 72 7.33 11.02 -30.86
N VAL A 73 8.30 11.32 -29.98
CA VAL A 73 9.64 11.78 -30.35
C VAL A 73 10.37 10.69 -31.16
N LEU A 74 10.37 9.44 -30.68
CA LEU A 74 10.99 8.30 -31.36
C LEU A 74 10.38 8.04 -32.73
N VAL A 75 9.04 8.04 -32.85
CA VAL A 75 8.36 7.85 -34.14
C VAL A 75 8.72 8.95 -35.13
N GLN A 76 8.82 10.21 -34.70
CA GLN A 76 9.23 11.30 -35.58
C GLN A 76 10.70 11.18 -35.98
N HIS A 77 11.56 10.78 -35.04
CA HIS A 77 12.98 10.52 -35.30
C HIS A 77 13.17 9.44 -36.37
N LEU A 78 12.49 8.29 -36.21
CA LEU A 78 12.51 7.18 -37.16
C LEU A 78 11.95 7.57 -38.54
N ARG A 79 10.96 8.47 -38.58
CA ARG A 79 10.40 9.02 -39.82
C ARG A 79 11.24 10.14 -40.44
N GLY A 80 12.40 10.48 -39.86
CA GLY A 80 13.26 11.55 -40.33
C GLY A 80 12.65 12.95 -40.22
N ARG A 81 11.60 13.12 -39.41
CA ARG A 81 10.88 14.38 -39.21
C ARG A 81 11.47 15.16 -38.03
N THR A 82 11.40 16.49 -38.13
CA THR A 82 11.73 17.36 -36.99
C THR A 82 10.72 17.14 -35.87
N VAL A 83 11.21 16.91 -34.65
CA VAL A 83 10.39 16.69 -33.46
C VAL A 83 9.56 17.95 -33.18
N ARG A 84 8.24 17.80 -33.09
CA ARG A 84 7.36 18.90 -32.65
C ARG A 84 7.68 19.26 -31.19
N LEU A 85 7.96 20.55 -30.97
CA LEU A 85 8.29 21.12 -29.65
C LEU A 85 7.27 20.74 -28.56
N ALA A 86 5.99 20.61 -28.92
CA ALA A 86 4.92 20.22 -28.00
C ALA A 86 5.20 18.90 -27.25
N TRP A 87 5.83 17.91 -27.91
CA TRP A 87 6.16 16.63 -27.26
C TRP A 87 7.31 16.77 -26.27
N SER A 88 8.31 17.57 -26.61
CA SER A 88 9.42 17.90 -25.71
C SER A 88 8.92 18.69 -24.49
N LEU A 89 8.01 19.66 -24.69
CA LEU A 89 7.37 20.39 -23.60
C LEU A 89 6.51 19.49 -22.72
N LEU A 90 5.83 18.48 -23.30
CA LEU A 90 5.08 17.49 -22.53
C LEU A 90 5.98 16.69 -21.58
N ILE A 91 7.12 16.18 -22.09
CA ILE A 91 8.10 15.45 -21.27
C ILE A 91 8.69 16.37 -20.18
N LEU A 92 9.00 17.62 -20.51
CA LEU A 92 9.54 18.57 -19.54
C LEU A 92 8.52 18.92 -18.45
N GLY A 93 7.26 19.16 -18.83
CA GLY A 93 6.17 19.39 -17.88
C GLY A 93 5.94 18.17 -16.98
N ALA A 94 6.01 16.97 -17.54
CA ALA A 94 5.95 15.73 -16.76
C ALA A 94 7.10 15.62 -15.75
N LEU A 95 8.33 15.97 -16.14
CA LEU A 95 9.46 15.98 -15.22
C LEU A 95 9.24 16.95 -14.06
N VAL A 96 8.78 18.18 -14.33
CA VAL A 96 8.49 19.18 -13.29
C VAL A 96 7.45 18.66 -12.30
N LEU A 97 6.35 18.07 -12.79
CA LEU A 97 5.31 17.48 -11.93
C LEU A 97 5.83 16.30 -11.12
N THR A 98 6.67 15.45 -11.72
CA THR A 98 7.30 14.32 -11.03
C THR A 98 8.18 14.80 -9.88
N LEU A 99 9.03 15.79 -10.12
CA LEU A 99 9.91 16.37 -9.11
C LEU A 99 9.11 17.03 -7.98
N TRP A 100 7.97 17.65 -8.31
CA TRP A 100 7.06 18.19 -7.32
C TRP A 100 6.41 17.10 -6.46
N GLY A 101 5.88 16.04 -7.09
CA GLY A 101 5.25 14.91 -6.39
C GLY A 101 6.21 14.07 -5.54
N GLN A 102 7.50 14.07 -5.88
CA GLN A 102 8.54 13.38 -5.09
C GLN A 102 8.89 14.09 -3.78
N ARG A 103 8.44 15.34 -3.57
CA ARG A 103 8.79 16.14 -2.37
C ARG A 103 8.37 15.48 -1.05
N GLU A 104 7.32 14.67 -1.09
CA GLU A 104 6.78 13.95 0.09
C GLU A 104 7.53 12.64 0.39
N GLY A 105 8.45 12.21 -0.48
CA GLY A 105 9.24 10.99 -0.30
C GLY A 105 8.48 9.70 -0.58
N LEU A 106 9.03 8.58 -0.10
CA LEU A 106 8.45 7.25 -0.23
C LEU A 106 7.30 7.08 0.76
N VAL A 107 6.17 6.55 0.28
CA VAL A 107 5.00 6.28 1.09
C VAL A 107 5.26 5.07 2.00
N ALA A 108 5.29 5.30 3.31
CA ALA A 108 5.41 4.24 4.31
C ALA A 108 4.17 3.32 4.32
N GLY A 109 4.34 2.07 4.77
CA GLY A 109 3.20 1.17 5.03
C GLY A 109 2.66 0.41 3.81
N ARG A 110 3.42 0.28 2.72
CA ARG A 110 3.01 -0.43 1.48
C ARG A 110 3.50 -1.88 1.37
N THR A 111 4.07 -2.43 2.45
CA THR A 111 4.49 -3.85 2.52
C THR A 111 3.60 -4.63 3.48
N ALA A 112 3.41 -5.92 3.21
CA ALA A 112 2.66 -6.81 4.09
C ALA A 112 3.28 -6.84 5.50
N ASP A 113 4.61 -6.87 5.59
CA ASP A 113 5.34 -6.86 6.86
C ASP A 113 5.03 -5.61 7.69
N SER A 114 5.07 -4.42 7.08
CA SER A 114 4.76 -3.17 7.80
C SER A 114 3.32 -3.13 8.31
N ALA A 115 2.37 -3.66 7.53
CA ALA A 115 0.97 -3.76 7.94
C ALA A 115 0.80 -4.75 9.10
N ASN A 116 1.46 -5.92 9.00
CA ASN A 116 1.43 -6.96 10.02
C ASN A 116 2.04 -6.49 11.33
N VAL A 117 3.13 -5.71 11.29
CA VAL A 117 3.74 -5.11 12.50
C VAL A 117 2.75 -4.21 13.22
N LYS A 118 2.05 -3.30 12.51
CA LYS A 118 1.04 -2.42 13.14
C LYS A 118 -0.14 -3.23 13.68
N ILE A 119 -0.59 -4.29 13.01
CA ILE A 119 -1.63 -5.19 13.52
C ILE A 119 -1.19 -5.87 14.82
N LEU A 120 0.05 -6.38 14.88
CA LEU A 120 0.62 -6.98 16.08
C LEU A 120 0.78 -5.97 17.21
N GLU A 121 1.18 -4.76 16.90
CA GLU A 121 1.36 -3.70 17.89
C GLU A 121 0.02 -3.34 18.56
N VAL A 122 -1.05 -3.24 17.78
CA VAL A 122 -2.42 -3.02 18.29
C VAL A 122 -2.89 -4.22 19.11
N ALA A 123 -2.71 -5.45 18.61
CA ALA A 123 -3.08 -6.67 19.34
C ALA A 123 -2.32 -6.79 20.68
N ARG A 124 -1.03 -6.44 20.68
CA ARG A 124 -0.20 -6.41 21.88
C ARG A 124 -0.68 -5.37 22.89
N LYS A 125 -0.98 -4.14 22.46
CA LYS A 125 -1.50 -3.09 23.35
C LYS A 125 -2.84 -3.51 23.97
N LEU A 126 -3.74 -4.11 23.18
CA LEU A 126 -4.98 -4.68 23.68
C LEU A 126 -4.71 -5.76 24.75
N HIS A 127 -3.83 -6.72 24.43
CA HIS A 127 -3.44 -7.78 25.35
C HIS A 127 -2.87 -7.24 26.68
N GLU A 128 -1.94 -6.28 26.63
CA GLU A 128 -1.34 -5.66 27.81
C GLU A 128 -2.40 -4.96 28.69
N GLY A 129 -3.34 -4.24 28.06
CA GLY A 129 -4.49 -3.65 28.77
C GLY A 129 -5.37 -4.71 29.44
N THR A 130 -5.67 -5.80 28.74
CA THR A 130 -6.56 -6.85 29.24
C THR A 130 -5.91 -7.74 30.30
N VAL A 131 -4.60 -8.00 30.23
CA VAL A 131 -3.87 -8.72 31.31
C VAL A 131 -3.95 -7.98 32.64
N ASN A 132 -3.88 -6.64 32.62
CA ASN A 132 -4.03 -5.85 33.84
C ASN A 132 -5.44 -5.96 34.43
N ALA A 133 -6.48 -6.00 33.58
CA ALA A 133 -7.85 -6.27 34.02
C ALA A 133 -7.98 -7.69 34.61
N LEU A 134 -7.43 -8.70 33.94
CA LEU A 134 -7.46 -10.09 34.40
C LEU A 134 -6.77 -10.28 35.77
N ARG A 135 -5.64 -9.60 36.00
CA ARG A 135 -4.92 -9.66 37.29
C ARG A 135 -5.66 -8.94 38.42
N SER A 136 -6.32 -7.82 38.12
CA SER A 136 -7.00 -7.00 39.14
C SER A 136 -8.40 -7.51 39.49
N GLN A 137 -9.11 -8.10 38.53
CA GLN A 137 -10.50 -8.52 38.67
C GLN A 137 -10.66 -10.04 38.75
N GLY A 138 -9.63 -10.81 38.40
CA GLY A 138 -9.67 -12.28 38.37
C GLY A 138 -10.45 -12.86 37.19
N ALA A 139 -11.02 -12.03 36.33
CA ALA A 139 -11.72 -12.42 35.11
C ALA A 139 -11.71 -11.28 34.08
N VAL A 140 -11.92 -11.61 32.81
CA VAL A 140 -12.19 -10.67 31.72
C VAL A 140 -13.62 -10.78 31.24
N SER A 141 -14.14 -9.71 30.63
CA SER A 141 -15.49 -9.71 30.05
C SER A 141 -15.60 -10.74 28.92
N GLU A 142 -16.71 -11.48 28.90
CA GLU A 142 -17.06 -12.38 27.79
C GLU A 142 -17.79 -11.67 26.65
N ASP A 143 -18.23 -10.43 26.90
CA ASP A 143 -18.95 -9.59 25.95
C ASP A 143 -18.00 -9.03 24.88
N VAL A 144 -18.34 -9.27 23.61
CA VAL A 144 -17.57 -8.82 22.45
C VAL A 144 -17.54 -7.31 22.35
N GLY A 145 -18.62 -6.62 22.76
CA GLY A 145 -18.68 -5.15 22.73
C GLY A 145 -17.57 -4.52 23.57
N THR A 146 -17.35 -5.05 24.77
CA THR A 146 -16.27 -4.61 25.68
C THR A 146 -14.89 -4.70 25.02
N TRP A 147 -14.61 -5.83 24.35
CA TRP A 147 -13.35 -6.03 23.63
C TRP A 147 -13.21 -5.13 22.41
N GLN A 148 -14.31 -4.91 21.68
CA GLN A 148 -14.31 -4.03 20.51
C GLN A 148 -14.04 -2.57 20.92
N SER A 149 -14.66 -2.08 21.99
CA SER A 149 -14.39 -0.74 22.51
C SER A 149 -12.95 -0.58 23.01
N ALA A 150 -12.40 -1.61 23.67
CA ALA A 150 -10.99 -1.61 24.08
C ALA A 150 -10.05 -1.59 22.86
N LEU A 151 -10.39 -2.34 21.80
CA LEU A 151 -9.64 -2.36 20.54
C LEU A 151 -9.63 -0.98 19.87
N GLU A 152 -10.78 -0.31 19.80
CA GLU A 152 -10.90 1.04 19.23
C GLU A 152 -10.10 2.08 20.02
N GLN A 153 -10.05 1.95 21.36
CA GLN A 153 -9.24 2.82 22.21
C GLN A 153 -7.74 2.62 21.94
N VAL A 154 -7.25 1.37 21.86
CA VAL A 154 -5.81 1.13 21.62
C VAL A 154 -5.39 1.39 20.18
N SER A 155 -6.32 1.33 19.23
CA SER A 155 -6.08 1.71 17.84
C SER A 155 -6.23 3.22 17.61
N HIS A 156 -6.60 4.01 18.63
CA HIS A 156 -6.91 5.44 18.52
C HIS A 156 -7.97 5.74 17.44
N GLU A 157 -8.95 4.86 17.27
CA GLU A 157 -9.97 4.94 16.21
C GLU A 157 -9.39 4.95 14.78
N GLU A 158 -8.09 4.68 14.62
CA GLU A 158 -7.47 4.52 13.30
C GLU A 158 -7.93 3.21 12.65
N PRO A 159 -8.22 3.21 11.34
CA PRO A 159 -8.45 1.96 10.62
C PRO A 159 -7.17 1.11 10.59
N SER A 160 -7.34 -0.17 10.29
CA SER A 160 -6.21 -1.05 10.03
C SER A 160 -5.36 -0.52 8.86
N PRO A 161 -4.06 -0.87 8.79
CA PRO A 161 -3.18 -0.47 7.68
C PRO A 161 -3.53 -1.16 6.35
N VAL A 162 -4.57 -2.02 6.35
CA VAL A 162 -4.98 -2.83 5.21
C VAL A 162 -6.25 -2.24 4.58
N ARG A 163 -6.33 -2.35 3.26
CA ARG A 163 -7.45 -1.90 2.45
C ARG A 163 -7.97 -3.04 1.59
N THR A 164 -9.24 -2.91 1.19
CA THR A 164 -9.83 -3.75 0.14
C THR A 164 -9.22 -3.40 -1.22
N ARG A 165 -9.49 -4.22 -2.24
CA ARG A 165 -9.16 -3.91 -3.65
C ARG A 165 -9.64 -2.54 -4.14
N SER A 166 -10.74 -1.99 -3.60
CA SER A 166 -11.26 -0.67 -3.93
C SER A 166 -10.57 0.47 -3.16
N PHE A 167 -9.49 0.18 -2.42
CA PHE A 167 -8.80 1.09 -1.51
C PHE A 167 -9.66 1.56 -0.32
N GLU A 168 -10.75 0.85 -0.01
CA GLU A 168 -11.54 1.14 1.20
C GLU A 168 -10.76 0.69 2.45
N PRO A 169 -10.66 1.54 3.48
CA PRO A 169 -9.98 1.18 4.72
C PRO A 169 -10.76 0.09 5.46
N LEU A 170 -10.05 -0.94 5.93
CA LEU A 170 -10.63 -1.95 6.81
C LEU A 170 -10.49 -1.54 8.26
N PRO A 171 -11.56 -1.57 9.07
CA PRO A 171 -11.46 -1.29 10.50
C PRO A 171 -10.84 -2.46 11.25
N PHE A 172 -10.25 -2.18 12.42
CA PHE A 172 -9.94 -3.23 13.39
C PHE A 172 -11.24 -3.82 13.95
N ARG A 173 -11.31 -5.15 14.07
CA ARG A 173 -12.51 -5.85 14.55
C ARG A 173 -12.17 -7.00 15.49
N ILE A 174 -13.00 -7.20 16.50
CA ILE A 174 -13.02 -8.43 17.30
C ILE A 174 -14.01 -9.40 16.67
N ARG A 175 -13.63 -10.67 16.52
CA ARG A 175 -14.55 -11.76 16.17
C ARG A 175 -14.39 -12.88 17.19
N LYS A 176 -15.45 -13.17 17.93
CA LYS A 176 -15.46 -14.29 18.89
C LYS A 176 -15.43 -15.62 18.14
N ILE A 177 -14.62 -16.56 18.61
CA ILE A 177 -14.52 -17.94 18.10
C ILE A 177 -14.89 -18.93 19.21
N GLU A 178 -15.32 -20.12 18.81
CA GLU A 178 -15.81 -21.15 19.73
C GLU A 178 -14.70 -21.90 20.46
N SER A 179 -13.54 -22.06 19.82
CA SER A 179 -12.32 -22.63 20.41
C SER A 179 -11.07 -21.96 19.84
N PRO A 180 -9.91 -22.04 20.53
CA PRO A 180 -8.64 -21.50 20.01
C PRO A 180 -8.19 -22.08 18.66
N GLU A 181 -8.62 -23.30 18.33
CA GLU A 181 -8.27 -24.00 17.09
C GLU A 181 -9.26 -23.72 15.94
N ALA A 182 -10.46 -23.23 16.26
CA ALA A 182 -11.54 -22.97 15.30
C ALA A 182 -11.34 -21.61 14.59
N LEU A 183 -10.27 -21.49 13.81
CA LEU A 183 -9.92 -20.26 13.09
C LEU A 183 -10.73 -20.14 11.79
N PRO A 184 -11.65 -19.15 11.67
CA PRO A 184 -12.44 -18.98 10.46
C PRO A 184 -11.56 -18.51 9.28
N PRO A 185 -11.65 -19.15 8.10
CA PRO A 185 -10.80 -18.83 6.94
C PRO A 185 -11.17 -17.51 6.26
N ASP A 186 -12.35 -16.96 6.55
CA ASP A 186 -12.92 -15.77 5.92
C ASP A 186 -12.69 -14.48 6.73
N ALA A 187 -11.94 -14.53 7.83
CA ALA A 187 -11.66 -13.35 8.63
C ALA A 187 -10.77 -12.37 7.85
N PRO A 188 -11.19 -11.10 7.65
CA PRO A 188 -10.37 -10.13 6.94
C PRO A 188 -9.15 -9.71 7.78
N PRO A 189 -8.05 -9.25 7.15
CA PRO A 189 -6.89 -8.71 7.87
C PRO A 189 -7.28 -7.56 8.80
N GLY A 190 -6.62 -7.46 9.96
CA GLY A 190 -6.97 -6.52 11.02
C GLY A 190 -8.08 -7.03 11.95
N THR A 191 -8.60 -8.23 11.72
CA THR A 191 -9.47 -8.92 12.68
C THR A 191 -8.62 -9.58 13.77
N LEU A 192 -9.02 -9.45 15.03
CA LEU A 192 -8.48 -10.22 16.14
C LEU A 192 -9.51 -11.27 16.53
N LEU A 193 -9.17 -12.54 16.33
CA LEU A 193 -10.02 -13.65 16.68
C LEU A 193 -9.87 -13.91 18.19
N LEU A 194 -10.99 -13.85 18.90
CA LEU A 194 -11.03 -13.89 20.35
C LEU A 194 -11.73 -15.16 20.83
N TYR A 195 -11.00 -15.96 21.59
CA TYR A 195 -11.59 -17.00 22.43
C TYR A 195 -11.53 -16.53 23.89
N VAL A 196 -12.66 -16.57 24.60
CA VAL A 196 -12.71 -16.36 26.05
C VAL A 196 -13.27 -17.64 26.66
N MET A 197 -12.51 -18.22 27.59
CA MET A 197 -12.94 -19.38 28.36
C MET A 197 -14.18 -19.00 29.21
N PRO A 198 -15.18 -19.89 29.35
CA PRO A 198 -16.34 -19.63 30.19
C PRO A 198 -15.93 -19.21 31.60
N GLY A 199 -16.50 -18.13 32.13
CA GLY A 199 -16.10 -17.52 33.40
C GLY A 199 -14.95 -16.52 33.31
N GLY A 200 -14.42 -16.26 32.11
CA GLY A 200 -13.48 -15.17 31.86
C GLY A 200 -12.10 -15.32 32.48
N PHE A 201 -11.73 -16.49 33.01
CA PHE A 201 -10.43 -16.69 33.68
C PHE A 201 -9.26 -16.96 32.73
N ALA A 202 -9.54 -17.16 31.44
CA ALA A 202 -8.52 -17.26 30.39
C ALA A 202 -9.06 -16.76 29.04
N TYR A 203 -8.16 -16.33 28.18
CA TYR A 203 -8.48 -15.97 26.80
C TYR A 203 -7.32 -16.26 25.85
N ALA A 204 -7.63 -16.37 24.56
CA ALA A 204 -6.68 -16.43 23.46
C ALA A 204 -7.06 -15.42 22.38
N LEU A 205 -6.07 -14.67 21.88
CA LEU A 205 -6.23 -13.65 20.86
C LEU A 205 -5.33 -13.97 19.67
N HIS A 206 -5.94 -14.21 18.51
CA HIS A 206 -5.23 -14.54 17.28
C HIS A 206 -5.36 -13.38 16.27
N PRO A 207 -4.28 -12.61 16.05
CA PRO A 207 -4.30 -11.54 15.06
C PRO A 207 -4.27 -12.11 13.64
N VAL A 208 -5.21 -11.66 12.80
CA VAL A 208 -5.24 -11.95 11.37
C VAL A 208 -4.52 -10.83 10.62
N GLY A 209 -3.42 -11.19 9.97
CA GLY A 209 -2.62 -10.31 9.15
C GLY A 209 -2.86 -10.50 7.66
N LEU A 210 -1.88 -10.05 6.89
CA LEU A 210 -1.85 -10.09 5.44
C LEU A 210 -0.65 -10.91 4.96
N SER A 211 -0.89 -11.87 4.07
CA SER A 211 0.19 -12.59 3.38
C SER A 211 0.85 -11.74 2.29
N PRO A 212 2.04 -12.13 1.78
CA PRO A 212 2.67 -11.44 0.64
C PRO A 212 1.79 -11.42 -0.63
N THR A 213 0.90 -12.41 -0.79
CA THR A 213 -0.06 -12.52 -1.90
C THR A 213 -1.35 -11.73 -1.65
N GLY A 214 -1.51 -11.08 -0.49
CA GLY A 214 -2.67 -10.26 -0.17
C GLY A 214 -3.87 -11.03 0.40
N GLU A 215 -3.72 -12.32 0.66
CA GLU A 215 -4.72 -13.13 1.35
C GLU A 215 -4.67 -12.93 2.87
N PRO A 216 -5.81 -13.05 3.58
CA PRO A 216 -5.81 -13.07 5.03
C PRO A 216 -4.99 -14.23 5.57
N TRP A 217 -4.21 -13.98 6.61
CA TRP A 217 -3.27 -14.97 7.11
C TRP A 217 -3.12 -14.88 8.63
N PRO A 218 -3.30 -15.97 9.40
CA PRO A 218 -3.01 -15.97 10.84
C PRO A 218 -1.53 -15.67 11.05
N LEU A 219 -1.21 -14.59 11.76
CA LEU A 219 0.19 -14.19 11.92
C LEU A 219 0.99 -15.29 12.61
N ARG A 220 2.21 -15.51 12.12
CA ARG A 220 3.10 -16.56 12.62
C ARG A 220 4.37 -15.96 13.20
N ALA A 221 4.88 -16.61 14.23
CA ALA A 221 6.20 -16.35 14.75
C ALA A 221 7.29 -16.85 13.76
N PRO A 222 8.55 -16.42 13.91
CA PRO A 222 9.64 -16.80 13.00
C PRO A 222 9.89 -18.31 12.89
N ASP A 223 9.49 -19.08 13.89
CA ASP A 223 9.55 -20.55 13.93
C ASP A 223 8.39 -21.23 13.18
N GLY A 224 7.46 -20.45 12.63
CA GLY A 224 6.29 -20.92 11.89
C GLY A 224 5.06 -21.23 12.74
N ALA A 225 5.15 -21.10 14.07
CA ALA A 225 4.01 -21.27 14.98
C ALA A 225 3.02 -20.10 14.83
N ALA A 226 1.73 -20.35 15.07
CA ALA A 226 0.75 -19.27 15.11
C ALA A 226 1.07 -18.33 16.28
N LEU A 227 1.08 -17.03 16.03
CA LEU A 227 1.26 -16.03 17.06
C LEU A 227 -0.09 -15.85 17.77
N VAL A 228 -0.11 -16.18 19.05
CA VAL A 228 -1.31 -16.13 19.88
C VAL A 228 -0.97 -15.42 21.18
N PHE A 229 -1.76 -14.42 21.55
CA PHE A 229 -1.66 -13.80 22.87
C PHE A 229 -2.59 -14.52 23.84
N HIS A 230 -2.01 -15.12 24.87
CA HIS A 230 -2.74 -15.83 25.91
C HIS A 230 -2.74 -15.01 27.20
N GLY A 231 -3.90 -14.91 27.85
CA GLY A 231 -4.00 -14.44 29.22
C GLY A 231 -4.69 -15.48 30.09
N ALA A 232 -4.16 -15.72 31.29
CA ALA A 232 -4.76 -16.59 32.30
C ALA A 232 -4.52 -15.99 33.70
N VAL A 233 -5.46 -16.23 34.63
CA VAL A 233 -5.34 -15.77 36.04
C VAL A 233 -4.15 -16.40 36.75
N ASN A 234 -3.82 -17.65 36.40
CA ASN A 234 -2.68 -18.39 36.93
C ASN A 234 -1.78 -18.78 35.74
N PRO A 235 -0.79 -17.93 35.38
CA PRO A 235 0.01 -18.07 34.17
C PRO A 235 1.02 -19.22 34.22
#